data_AF-A0A7J7GDZ1-F1
#
_entry.id   AF-A0A7J7GDZ1-F1
#
_cell.length_a   1.000
_cell.length_b   1.000
_cell.length_c   1.000
_cell.angle_alpha   90.00
_cell.angle_beta   90.00
_cell.angle_gamma   90.00
#
_symmetry.space_group_name_H-M   'P 1'
#
loop_
_entity.id
_entity.type
_entity.pdbx_description
1 polymer ?
#
loop_
_entity_poly.entity_id
_entity_poly.type
_entity_poly.pdbx_seq_one_letter_code
_entity_poly.pdbx_strand_id
1 'polypeptide(L)'
;MKLTILDGSLYFLAIFLDEDDVAKYTIKTIDDPRTLNKTLYLRPPQNILSQRELVDKWERLRGKKLQTLCISEEDFLASIKGMDYGSQVAASHCYHIFYEGCLTNFEIGEEGEEASNLYPEVYYTSMDTYLKRYL
;
A
#
# COMPACT_ATOMS: atom_id res chain seq x y z
N MET A 1 -13.36 -7.47 17.85
CA MET A 1 -12.58 -6.47 17.09
C MET A 1 -13.39 -6.10 15.86
N LYS A 2 -13.74 -4.81 15.72
CA LYS A 2 -14.37 -4.25 14.52
C LYS A 2 -13.27 -3.63 13.67
N LEU A 3 -13.33 -3.82 12.36
CA LEU A 3 -12.38 -3.21 11.42
C LEU A 3 -13.13 -2.16 10.59
N THR A 4 -12.57 -0.96 10.51
CA THR A 4 -13.08 0.08 9.62
C THR A 4 -12.46 -0.12 8.24
N ILE A 5 -13.33 -0.20 7.23
CA ILE A 5 -12.98 -0.15 5.81
C ILE A 5 -13.32 1.26 5.34
N LEU A 6 -12.37 1.91 4.68
CA LEU A 6 -12.58 3.19 4.03
C LEU A 6 -13.32 2.90 2.73
N ASP A 7 -14.52 3.42 2.49
CA ASP A 7 -15.32 3.02 1.31
C ASP A 7 -14.60 3.27 -0.03
N GLY A 8 -13.79 4.33 -0.13
CA GLY A 8 -12.92 4.57 -1.28
C GLY A 8 -11.97 3.39 -1.57
N SER A 9 -11.55 2.66 -0.55
CA SER A 9 -10.65 1.50 -0.69
C SER A 9 -11.31 0.28 -1.33
N LEU A 10 -12.62 0.33 -1.60
CA LEU A 10 -13.31 -0.67 -2.44
C LEU A 10 -13.01 -0.46 -3.93
N TYR A 11 -12.54 0.73 -4.32
CA TYR A 11 -12.30 1.13 -5.69
C TYR A 11 -10.83 1.42 -5.98
N PHE A 12 -10.09 1.90 -4.98
CA PHE A 12 -8.69 2.26 -5.11
C PHE A 12 -7.75 1.17 -4.58
N LEU A 13 -6.61 1.01 -5.28
CA LEU A 13 -5.56 0.08 -4.93
C LEU A 13 -4.46 0.80 -4.16
N ALA A 14 -3.89 0.11 -3.18
CA ALA A 14 -2.69 0.52 -2.47
C ALA A 14 -1.54 -0.45 -2.80
N ILE A 15 -0.32 -0.07 -2.43
CA ILE A 15 0.86 -0.90 -2.63
C ILE A 15 1.49 -1.19 -1.27
N PHE A 16 1.69 -2.47 -0.97
CA PHE A 16 2.25 -2.92 0.30
C PHE A 16 3.61 -3.59 0.09
N LEU A 17 4.60 -3.24 0.89
CA LEU A 17 5.97 -3.77 0.78
C LEU A 17 6.51 -4.09 2.17
N ASP A 18 7.29 -5.15 2.24
CA ASP A 18 8.14 -5.44 3.40
C ASP A 18 9.37 -4.52 3.35
N GLU A 19 9.76 -4.02 4.51
CA GLU A 19 10.81 -3.02 4.66
C GLU A 19 12.18 -3.54 4.18
N ASP A 20 12.46 -4.85 4.33
CA ASP A 20 13.72 -5.45 3.85
C ASP A 20 13.75 -5.48 2.32
N ASP A 21 12.61 -5.64 1.66
CA ASP A 21 12.53 -5.63 0.20
C ASP A 21 12.69 -4.22 -0.36
N VAL A 22 12.15 -3.21 0.32
CA VAL A 22 12.45 -1.79 0.02
C VAL A 22 13.96 -1.58 0.05
N ALA A 23 14.63 -2.01 1.13
CA ALA A 23 16.08 -1.88 1.26
C ALA A 23 16.85 -2.62 0.15
N LYS A 24 16.46 -3.86 -0.19
CA LYS A 24 17.08 -4.63 -1.28
C LYS A 24 16.98 -3.91 -2.62
N TYR A 25 15.80 -3.41 -2.97
CA TYR A 25 15.61 -2.65 -4.22
C TYR A 25 16.44 -1.37 -4.21
N THR A 26 16.46 -0.62 -3.10
CA THR A 26 17.26 0.60 -2.96
C THR A 26 18.76 0.34 -3.15
N ILE A 27 19.32 -0.73 -2.56
CA ILE A 27 20.74 -1.03 -2.73
C ILE A 27 21.08 -1.42 -4.18
N LYS A 28 20.16 -2.09 -4.88
CA LYS A 28 20.36 -2.48 -6.28
C LYS A 28 20.44 -1.30 -7.25
N THR A 29 19.89 -0.14 -6.90
CA THR A 29 19.91 1.03 -7.79
C THR A 29 21.21 1.82 -7.75
N ILE A 30 22.03 1.67 -6.69
CA ILE A 30 23.15 2.59 -6.40
C ILE A 30 24.12 2.72 -7.59
N ASP A 31 24.49 1.60 -8.19
CA ASP A 31 25.46 1.56 -9.31
C ASP A 31 24.79 1.16 -10.64
N ASP A 32 23.46 1.18 -10.72
CA ASP A 32 22.72 0.80 -11.93
C ASP A 32 22.46 2.03 -12.81
N PRO A 33 23.13 2.15 -13.98
CA PRO A 33 22.99 3.31 -14.84
C PRO A 33 21.56 3.49 -15.39
N ARG A 34 20.71 2.45 -15.37
CA ARG A 34 19.30 2.54 -15.76
C ARG A 34 18.48 3.41 -14.81
N THR A 35 18.95 3.61 -13.58
CA THR A 35 18.26 4.37 -12.54
C THR A 35 18.81 5.78 -12.33
N LEU A 36 19.87 6.16 -13.05
CA LEU A 36 20.50 7.47 -12.95
C LEU A 36 19.51 8.58 -13.33
N ASN A 37 19.27 9.52 -12.42
CA ASN A 37 18.32 10.62 -12.57
C ASN A 37 16.87 10.19 -12.84
N LYS A 38 16.48 8.97 -12.43
CA LYS A 38 15.12 8.44 -12.55
C LYS A 38 14.44 8.35 -11.17
N THR A 39 13.11 8.36 -11.18
CA THR A 39 12.30 7.95 -10.01
C THR A 39 12.05 6.45 -10.08
N LEU A 40 12.55 5.70 -9.09
CA LEU A 40 12.23 4.29 -8.97
C LEU A 40 10.91 4.10 -8.20
N TYR A 41 9.93 3.48 -8.84
CA TYR A 41 8.68 3.07 -8.23
C TYR A 41 8.78 1.61 -7.77
N LEU A 42 8.22 1.35 -6.58
CA LEU A 42 8.09 0.00 -6.05
C LEU A 42 6.63 -0.42 -6.21
N ARG A 43 6.30 -1.15 -7.27
CA ARG A 43 4.93 -1.62 -7.56
C ARG A 43 4.90 -3.12 -7.83
N PRO A 44 5.35 -3.97 -6.89
CA PRO A 44 5.35 -5.42 -7.09
C PRO A 44 3.93 -5.95 -7.35
N PRO A 45 3.66 -6.63 -8.49
CA PRO A 45 2.30 -6.93 -8.93
C PRO A 45 1.43 -7.68 -7.91
N GLN A 46 1.99 -8.57 -7.11
CA GLN A 46 1.21 -9.35 -6.14
C GLN A 46 0.81 -8.57 -4.87
N ASN A 47 1.40 -7.39 -4.64
CA ASN A 47 1.10 -6.56 -3.48
C ASN A 47 0.40 -5.24 -3.84
N ILE A 48 -0.04 -5.08 -5.09
CA ILE A 48 -1.00 -4.06 -5.47
C ILE A 48 -2.39 -4.59 -5.09
N LEU A 49 -2.97 -4.06 -4.03
CA LEU A 49 -4.17 -4.61 -3.41
C LEU A 49 -5.09 -3.49 -2.93
N SER A 50 -6.39 -3.70 -3.08
CA SER A 50 -7.38 -2.94 -2.32
C SER A 50 -7.30 -3.26 -0.82
N GLN A 51 -7.83 -2.38 0.04
CA GLN A 51 -7.94 -2.69 1.47
C GLN A 51 -8.81 -3.96 1.67
N ARG A 52 -9.85 -4.14 0.85
CA ARG A 52 -10.71 -5.33 0.93
C ARG A 52 -9.96 -6.62 0.65
N GLU A 53 -9.15 -6.68 -0.39
CA GLU A 53 -8.33 -7.85 -0.70
C GLU A 53 -7.32 -8.16 0.41
N LEU A 54 -6.74 -7.12 1.01
CA LEU A 54 -5.85 -7.29 2.17
C LEU A 54 -6.60 -7.89 3.37
N VAL A 55 -7.81 -7.40 3.66
CA VAL A 55 -8.68 -7.96 4.71
C VAL A 55 -9.05 -9.40 4.41
N ASP A 56 -9.42 -9.72 3.17
CA ASP A 56 -9.78 -11.08 2.77
C ASP A 56 -8.60 -12.06 2.92
N LYS A 57 -7.37 -11.63 2.59
CA LYS A 57 -6.15 -12.40 2.88
C LYS A 57 -6.00 -12.65 4.38
N TRP A 58 -6.19 -11.63 5.21
CA TRP A 58 -6.11 -11.76 6.66
C TRP A 58 -7.19 -12.68 7.25
N GLU A 59 -8.44 -12.54 6.83
CA GLU A 59 -9.56 -13.39 7.27
C GLU A 59 -9.34 -14.86 6.90
N ARG A 60 -8.81 -15.12 5.69
CA ARG A 60 -8.44 -16.46 5.23
C ARG A 60 -7.36 -17.07 6.11
N LEU A 61 -6.30 -16.30 6.41
CA LEU A 61 -5.20 -16.74 7.26
C LEU A 61 -5.64 -17.01 8.71
N ARG A 62 -6.52 -16.17 9.26
CA ARG A 62 -7.08 -16.32 10.62
C ARG A 62 -8.19 -17.36 10.72
N GLY A 63 -8.78 -17.78 9.62
CA GLY A 63 -9.98 -18.63 9.61
C GLY A 63 -11.22 -17.99 10.23
N LYS A 64 -11.27 -16.65 10.32
CA LYS A 64 -12.36 -15.91 10.99
C LYS A 64 -12.69 -14.62 10.25
N LYS A 65 -13.98 -14.40 10.01
CA LYS A 65 -14.52 -13.15 9.45
C LYS A 65 -14.48 -12.02 10.49
N LEU A 66 -14.10 -10.83 10.05
CA LEU A 66 -14.12 -9.60 10.82
C LEU A 66 -15.46 -8.89 10.63
N GLN A 67 -15.92 -8.22 11.67
CA GLN A 67 -17.03 -7.29 11.52
C GLN A 67 -16.50 -6.00 10.90
N THR A 68 -16.98 -5.68 9.70
CA THR A 68 -16.55 -4.50 8.93
C THR A 68 -17.55 -3.36 9.06
N LEU A 69 -17.05 -2.14 9.20
CA LEU A 69 -17.83 -0.91 9.08
C LEU A 69 -17.25 -0.11 7.91
N CYS A 70 -18.09 0.35 6.99
CA CYS A 70 -17.66 1.30 5.96
C CYS A 70 -17.84 2.73 6.47
N ILE A 71 -16.88 3.60 6.19
CA ILE A 71 -16.96 5.05 6.43
C ILE A 71 -16.90 5.78 5.09
N SER A 72 -17.74 6.79 4.90
CA SER A 72 -17.74 7.60 3.68
C SER A 72 -16.57 8.57 3.65
N GLU A 73 -16.26 9.11 2.47
CA GLU A 73 -15.24 10.14 2.29
C GLU A 73 -15.51 11.36 3.18
N GLU A 74 -16.75 11.85 3.18
CA GLU A 74 -17.16 13.02 3.93
C GLU A 74 -17.06 12.78 5.44
N ASP A 75 -17.50 11.61 5.90
CA ASP A 75 -17.42 11.23 7.32
C ASP A 75 -15.96 11.06 7.76
N PHE A 76 -15.10 10.49 6.91
CA PHE A 76 -13.68 10.35 7.19
C PHE A 76 -13.01 11.71 7.30
N LEU A 77 -13.20 12.61 6.32
CA LEU A 77 -12.67 13.97 6.34
C LEU A 77 -13.18 14.79 7.53
N ALA A 78 -14.46 14.65 7.89
CA ALA A 78 -15.03 15.30 9.07
C ALA A 78 -14.34 14.82 10.36
N SER A 79 -14.03 13.52 10.46
CA SER A 79 -13.37 12.94 11.63
C SER A 79 -11.96 13.51 11.87
N ILE A 80 -11.24 13.91 10.82
CA ILE A 80 -9.87 14.45 10.91
C ILE A 80 -9.84 15.75 11.72
N LYS A 81 -10.86 16.61 11.59
CA LYS A 81 -10.88 17.95 12.20
C LYS A 81 -10.78 17.93 13.74
N GLY A 82 -11.16 16.83 14.38
CA GLY A 82 -11.14 16.68 15.84
C GLY A 82 -9.87 16.06 16.41
N MET A 83 -8.91 15.66 15.56
CA MET A 83 -7.72 14.93 15.97
C MET A 83 -6.56 15.87 16.35
N ASP A 84 -5.56 15.36 17.08
CA ASP A 84 -4.29 16.07 17.26
C ASP A 84 -3.50 16.13 15.93
N TYR A 85 -2.52 17.03 15.84
CA TYR A 85 -1.80 17.27 14.60
C TYR A 85 -1.13 16.03 14.01
N GLY A 86 -0.51 15.18 14.84
CA GLY A 86 0.14 13.95 14.35
C GLY A 86 -0.87 12.97 13.76
N SER A 87 -2.00 12.80 14.44
CA SER A 87 -3.12 12.00 13.95
C SER A 87 -3.75 12.57 12.69
N GLN A 88 -3.87 13.90 12.57
CA GLN A 88 -4.35 14.55 11.34
C GLN A 88 -3.45 14.22 10.15
N VAL A 89 -2.12 14.35 10.32
CA VAL A 89 -1.16 14.00 9.27
C VAL A 89 -1.32 12.55 8.85
N ALA A 90 -1.37 11.60 9.80
CA ALA A 90 -1.55 10.18 9.48
C ALA A 90 -2.89 9.91 8.75
N ALA A 91 -3.99 10.48 9.23
CA ALA A 91 -5.30 10.32 8.63
C ALA A 91 -5.38 10.93 7.22
N SER A 92 -4.74 12.08 6.98
CA SER A 92 -4.64 12.67 5.64
C SER A 92 -3.85 11.80 4.67
N HIS A 93 -2.78 11.11 5.11
CA HIS A 93 -2.11 10.13 4.25
C HIS A 93 -3.02 8.95 3.91
N CYS A 94 -3.76 8.42 4.88
CA CYS A 94 -4.76 7.38 4.63
C CYS A 94 -5.84 7.86 3.65
N TYR A 95 -6.27 9.11 3.74
CA TYR A 95 -7.19 9.71 2.78
C TYR A 95 -6.63 9.64 1.36
N HIS A 96 -5.44 10.19 1.11
CA HIS A 96 -4.85 10.18 -0.22
C HIS A 96 -4.63 8.76 -0.78
N ILE A 97 -4.24 7.80 0.07
CA ILE A 97 -4.02 6.42 -0.34
C ILE A 97 -5.33 5.73 -0.71
N PHE A 98 -6.34 5.82 0.16
CA PHE A 98 -7.54 4.98 0.07
C PHE A 98 -8.76 5.66 -0.55
N TYR A 99 -8.79 6.98 -0.66
CA TYR A 99 -9.88 7.74 -1.29
C TYR A 99 -9.48 8.40 -2.62
N GLU A 100 -8.21 8.76 -2.78
CA GLU A 100 -7.73 9.31 -4.07
C GLU A 100 -6.90 8.31 -4.88
N GLY A 101 -6.51 7.19 -4.27
CA GLY A 101 -5.69 6.16 -4.93
C GLY A 101 -4.32 6.66 -5.33
N CYS A 102 -3.71 7.59 -4.56
CA CYS A 102 -2.50 8.31 -4.96
C CYS A 102 -1.28 7.42 -5.26
N LEU A 103 -1.31 6.14 -4.86
CA LEU A 103 -0.24 5.19 -5.14
C LEU A 103 -0.35 4.55 -6.54
N THR A 104 -1.54 4.55 -7.15
CA THR A 104 -1.84 3.83 -8.41
C THR A 104 -2.65 4.63 -9.42
N ASN A 105 -3.08 5.86 -9.11
CA ASN A 105 -3.92 6.68 -9.99
C ASN A 105 -3.15 7.36 -11.15
N PHE A 106 -1.95 6.88 -11.47
CA PHE A 106 -1.11 7.39 -12.55
C PHE A 106 -0.22 6.29 -13.15
N GLU A 107 0.11 6.46 -14.43
CA GLU A 107 1.09 5.64 -15.15
C GLU A 107 2.51 6.13 -14.87
N ILE A 108 3.46 5.20 -14.80
CA ILE A 108 4.88 5.53 -14.66
C ILE A 108 5.35 6.12 -16.00
N GLY A 109 5.77 7.40 -15.98
CA GLY A 109 6.25 8.11 -17.17
C GLY A 109 7.70 7.77 -17.55
N GLU A 110 8.22 8.41 -18.61
CA GLU A 110 9.57 8.16 -19.17
C GLU A 110 10.74 8.37 -18.20
N GLU A 111 10.56 9.22 -17.19
CA GLU A 111 11.54 9.48 -16.12
C GLU A 111 11.37 8.55 -14.89
N GLY A 112 10.51 7.56 -15.02
CA GLY A 112 10.21 6.57 -13.99
C GLY A 112 10.59 5.16 -14.41
N GLU A 113 11.04 4.38 -13.44
CA GLU A 113 11.32 2.95 -13.61
C GLU A 113 10.57 2.14 -12.55
N GLU A 114 10.19 0.89 -12.83
CA GLU A 114 9.56 0.00 -11.85
C GLU A 114 10.54 -1.08 -11.40
N ALA A 115 10.73 -1.20 -10.09
CA ALA A 115 11.79 -2.02 -9.52
C ALA A 115 11.62 -3.53 -9.75
N SER A 116 10.39 -4.05 -9.71
CA SER A 116 10.16 -5.48 -9.95
C SER A 116 10.40 -5.88 -11.42
N ASN A 117 10.25 -4.94 -12.35
CA ASN A 117 10.62 -5.11 -13.75
C ASN A 117 12.15 -5.01 -13.95
N LEU A 118 12.82 -4.05 -13.29
CA LEU A 118 14.27 -3.85 -13.43
C LEU A 118 15.11 -4.94 -12.75
N TYR A 119 14.59 -5.49 -11.66
CA TYR A 119 15.26 -6.48 -10.81
C TYR A 119 14.37 -7.72 -10.57
N PRO A 120 14.06 -8.49 -11.63
CA PRO A 120 13.17 -9.65 -11.53
C PRO A 120 13.74 -10.79 -10.67
N GLU A 121 15.04 -10.75 -10.36
CA GLU A 121 15.70 -11.69 -9.45
C GLU A 121 15.40 -11.42 -7.95
N VAL A 122 14.80 -10.28 -7.61
CA VAL A 122 14.39 -9.97 -6.24
C VAL A 122 13.08 -10.68 -5.93
N TYR A 123 13.14 -11.68 -5.08
CA TYR A 123 11.97 -12.31 -4.49
C TYR A 123 11.43 -11.45 -3.35
N TYR A 124 10.45 -10.61 -3.66
CA TYR A 124 9.76 -9.78 -2.66
C TYR A 124 8.75 -10.61 -1.83
N THR A 125 8.51 -10.14 -0.61
CA THR A 125 7.61 -10.73 0.36
C THR A 125 6.17 -10.40 -0.01
N SER A 126 5.37 -11.43 -0.28
CA SER A 126 3.94 -11.24 -0.51
C SER A 126 3.18 -10.92 0.77
N MET A 127 2.05 -10.22 0.67
CA MET A 127 1.21 -9.96 1.85
C MET A 127 0.68 -11.24 2.53
N ASP A 128 0.52 -12.33 1.78
CA ASP A 128 0.20 -13.65 2.37
C ASP A 128 1.33 -14.18 3.27
N THR A 129 2.59 -13.91 2.93
CA THR A 129 3.75 -14.28 3.75
C THR A 129 3.94 -13.31 4.91
N TYR A 130 3.83 -12.01 4.65
CA TYR A 130 4.01 -10.97 5.67
C TYR A 130 2.98 -11.09 6.80
N LEU A 131 1.69 -11.22 6.46
CA LEU A 131 0.61 -11.29 7.44
C LEU A 131 0.69 -12.52 8.36
N LYS A 132 1.29 -13.64 7.90
CA LYS A 132 1.47 -14.84 8.74
C LYS A 132 2.33 -14.59 9.98
N ARG A 133 3.17 -13.55 9.99
CA ARG A 133 3.99 -13.17 11.16
C ARG A 133 3.15 -12.74 12.36
N TYR A 134 1.88 -12.39 12.15
CA TYR A 134 0.95 -11.89 13.17
C TYR A 134 -0.10 -12.92 13.61
N LEU A 135 -0.02 -14.16 13.14
CA LEU A 135 -0.89 -15.27 13.55
C LEU A 135 -0.35 -15.95 14.81
#